data_AF-L9X026-F1
#
_entry.id   AF-L9X026-F1
#
_cell.length_a   1.000
_cell.length_b   1.000
_cell.length_c   1.000
_cell.angle_alpha   90.00
_cell.angle_beta   90.00
_cell.angle_gamma   90.00
#
_symmetry.space_group_name_H-M   'P 1'
#
loop_
_entity.id
_entity.type
_entity.pdbx_description
1 polymer ?
#
loop_
_entity_poly.entity_id
_entity_poly.type
_entity_poly.pdbx_seq_one_letter_code
_entity_poly.pdbx_strand_id
1 'polypeptide(L)' 'MLRAILPEGQVVCERYDRTDDGLELYNADDEFVAFVPYDNLHALLDDDVYSENERSIM' A
#
# COMPACT_ATOMS: atom_id res chain seq x y z
N MET A 1 -8.87 -2.89 2.55
CA MET A 1 -8.55 -2.05 1.35
C MET A 1 -7.23 -1.33 1.60
N LEU A 2 -6.31 -1.25 0.64
CA LEU A 2 -4.97 -0.67 0.82
C LEU A 2 -4.85 0.70 0.15
N ARG A 3 -4.01 1.56 0.73
CA ARG A 3 -3.79 2.92 0.26
C ARG A 3 -2.33 3.31 0.34
N ALA A 4 -1.69 3.44 -0.82
CA ALA A 4 -0.34 3.94 -0.93
C ALA A 4 -0.35 5.47 -0.97
N ILE A 5 0.38 6.10 -0.05
CA ILE A 5 0.55 7.55 0.02
C ILE A 5 1.88 7.92 -0.63
N LEU A 6 1.80 8.75 -1.66
CA LEU A 6 2.91 9.27 -2.44
C LEU A 6 2.98 10.80 -2.30
N PRO A 7 4.13 11.42 -2.58
CA PRO A 7 4.24 12.89 -2.63
C PRO A 7 3.34 13.51 -3.71
N GLU A 8 3.03 12.79 -4.79
CA GLU A 8 2.19 13.27 -5.90
C GLU A 8 0.70 12.97 -5.71
N GLY A 9 0.32 12.17 -4.71
CA GLY A 9 -1.07 11.79 -4.48
C GLY A 9 -1.23 10.51 -3.66
N GLN A 10 -2.36 9.84 -3.85
CA GLN A 10 -2.70 8.60 -3.15
C GLN A 10 -3.23 7.57 -4.15
N VAL A 11 -2.79 6.32 -4.04
CA VAL A 11 -3.26 5.21 -4.87
C VAL A 11 -4.02 4.24 -4.00
N VAL A 12 -5.22 3.87 -4.41
CA VAL A 12 -6.05 2.86 -3.74
C VAL A 12 -5.85 1.53 -4.46
N CYS A 13 -5.56 0.48 -3.70
CA CYS A 13 -5.34 -0.87 -4.21
C CYS A 13 -5.91 -1.90 -3.24
N GLU A 14 -6.02 -3.16 -3.66
CA GLU A 14 -6.49 -4.25 -2.82
C GLU A 14 -5.38 -5.23 -2.46
N ARG A 15 -4.31 -5.27 -3.27
CA ARG A 15 -3.12 -6.05 -2.98
C ARG A 15 -1.88 -5.26 -3.33
N TYR A 16 -0.78 -5.60 -2.68
CA TYR A 16 0.54 -5.14 -3.09
C TYR A 16 1.52 -6.31 -3.09
N ASP A 17 2.47 -6.29 -4.01
CA ASP A 17 3.63 -7.18 -4.01
C ASP A 17 4.90 -6.35 -3.78
N ARG A 18 5.81 -6.90 -2.98
CA ARG A 18 7.10 -6.27 -2.66
C ARG A 18 8.14 -6.80 -3.63
N THR A 19 8.77 -5.90 -4.36
CA THR A 19 9.92 -6.20 -5.21
C THR A 19 11.18 -5.56 -4.62
N ASP A 20 12.33 -5.82 -5.24
CA ASP A 20 13.60 -5.21 -4.86
C ASP A 20 13.62 -3.69 -5.07
N ASP A 21 12.88 -3.18 -6.07
CA ASP A 21 12.88 -1.76 -6.45
C ASP A 21 11.65 -0.97 -5.91
N GLY A 22 10.60 -1.65 -5.44
CA GLY A 22 9.40 -0.97 -4.94
C GLY A 22 8.23 -1.88 -4.62
N LEU A 23 7.03 -1.29 -4.68
CA LEU A 23 5.75 -1.98 -4.51
C LEU A 23 4.98 -1.99 -5.83
N GLU A 24 4.50 -3.16 -6.23
CA GLU A 24 3.52 -3.31 -7.30
C GLU A 24 2.13 -3.39 -6.68
N LEU A 25 1.20 -2.53 -7.12
CA LEU A 25 -0.15 -2.41 -6.58
C LEU A 25 -1.14 -3.08 -7.54
N TYR A 26 -2.06 -3.87 -6.98
CA TYR A 26 -3.07 -4.62 -7.73
C TYR A 26 -4.48 -4.34 -7.21
N ASN A 27 -5.49 -4.45 -8.08
CA ASN A 27 -6.90 -4.33 -7.74
C ASN A 27 -7.51 -5.69 -7.32
N ALA A 28 -8.84 -5.71 -7.12
CA ALA A 28 -9.64 -6.89 -6.80
C ALA A 28 -9.46 -8.05 -7.79
N ASP A 29 -9.23 -7.71 -9.06
CA ASP A 29 -9.17 -8.62 -10.19
C ASP A 29 -7.72 -9.09 -10.48
N ASP A 30 -6.78 -8.87 -9.55
CA ASP A 30 -5.34 -9.10 -9.71
C ASP A 30 -4.73 -8.33 -10.91
N GLU A 31 -5.39 -7.26 -11.38
CA GLU A 31 -4.85 -6.40 -12.41
C GLU A 31 -3.86 -5.39 -11.82
N PHE A 32 -2.75 -5.20 -12.52
CA PHE A 32 -1.75 -4.21 -12.17
C PHE A 32 -2.31 -2.79 -12.29
N VAL A 33 -2.29 -2.06 -11.18
CA VAL A 33 -2.78 -0.68 -11.08
C VAL A 33 -1.64 0.31 -11.23
N ALA A 34 -0.57 0.14 -10.44
CA ALA A 34 0.55 1.06 -10.40
C ALA A 34 1.79 0.43 -9.77
N PHE A 35 2.97 0.95 -10.11
CA PHE A 35 4.23 0.66 -9.43
C PHE A 35 4.68 1.89 -8.64
N VAL A 36 5.07 1.66 -7.38
CA VAL A 36 5.53 2.70 -6.46
C VAL A 36 6.95 2.37 -5.99
N PRO A 37 7.98 3.10 -6.43
CA PRO A 37 9.35 2.89 -5.93
C PRO A 37 9.46 3.29 -4.46
N TYR A 38 10.35 2.64 -3.71
CA TYR A 38 10.52 2.91 -2.27
C TYR A 38 10.92 4.37 -1.97
N ASP A 39 11.69 5.01 -2.87
CA ASP A 39 12.02 6.44 -2.76
C ASP A 39 10.79 7.36 -2.70
N ASN A 40 9.68 6.93 -3.32
CA ASN A 40 8.43 7.71 -3.37
C ASN A 40 7.33 7.15 -2.44
N LEU A 41 7.58 6.03 -1.77
CA LEU A 41 6.60 5.42 -0.86
C LEU A 41 6.68 6.09 0.51
N HIS A 42 5.72 6.95 0.82
CA HIS A 42 5.70 7.64 2.11
C HIS A 42 5.04 6.80 3.20
N ALA A 43 3.92 6.14 2.87
CA ALA A 43 3.22 5.22 3.76
C ALA A 43 2.32 4.28 2.95
N LEU A 44 2.11 3.08 3.48
CA LEU A 44 1.09 2.15 3.00
C LEU A 44 0.11 1.91 4.14
N LEU A 45 -1.14 2.34 3.96
CA LEU A 45 -2.19 2.10 4.94
C LEU A 45 -3.04 0.92 4.50
N ASP A 46 -3.29 0.00 5.41
CA ASP A 46 -4.29 -1.04 5.26
C ASP A 46 -5.50 -0.67 6.11
N ASP A 47 -6.63 -0.42 5.45
CA ASP A 47 -7.89 -0.03 6.06
C ASP A 47 -8.48 -1.17 6.93
N ASP A 48 -8.08 -2.42 6.67
CA ASP A 48 -8.53 -3.60 7.41
C ASP A 48 -7.71 -3.77 8.71
N VAL A 49 -6.39 -3.57 8.64
CA VAL A 49 -5.47 -3.71 9.79
C VAL A 49 -5.72 -2.64 10.87
N TYR A 50 -6.26 -1.47 10.50
CA TYR A 50 -6.65 -0.45 11.48
C TYR A 50 -7.89 -0.82 12.32
N SER A 51 -8.61 -1.89 11.99
CA SER A 51 -9.71 -2.41 12.83
C SER A 51 -9.27 -3.47 13.84
N GLU A 52 -8.09 -4.11 13.69
CA GLU A 52 -7.69 -5.23 14.57
C GLU A 52 -6.34 -5.09 15.28
N ASN A 53 -5.58 -4.01 15.10
CA ASN A 53 -4.39 -3.79 15.94
C ASN A 53 -4.63 -2.71 17.00
N GLU A 54 -5.26 -3.17 18.09
CA GLU A 54 -5.05 -2.64 19.43
C GLU A 54 -3.57 -2.32 19.62
N ARG A 55 -3.26 -1.03 19.62
CA ARG A 55 -2.13 -0.38 20.30
C ARG A 55 -1.23 -1.34 21.09
N SER A 56 -0.23 -1.94 20.45
CA SER A 56 0.98 -2.37 21.17
C SER A 56 2.03 -1.28 21.03
N ILE A 57 1.88 -0.25 21.88
CA ILE A 57 3.00 0.59 22.30
C ILE A 57 3.57 -0.09 23.54
N MET A 58 4.79 -0.59 23.36
CA MET A 58 5.86 -0.97 24.31
C MET A 58 5.56 -0.96 25.81
#